data_AF-A0A7S2GJR5-F1
#
_entry.id   AF-A0A7S2GJR5-F1
#
_cell.length_a   1.000
_cell.length_b   1.000
_cell.length_c   1.000
_cell.angle_alpha   90.00
_cell.angle_beta   90.00
_cell.angle_gamma   90.00
#
_symmetry.space_group_name_H-M   'P 1'
#
loop_
_entity.id
_entity.type
_entity.pdbx_description
1 polymer ?
#
loop_
_entity_poly.entity_id
_entity_poly.type
_entity_poly.pdbx_seq_one_letter_code
_entity_poly.pdbx_strand_id
1 'polypeptide(L)'
;GVNRVCRGKATDDNAKEYWRLHYGVDSVEACKEKCVGTIGCKGVEYRTEGGRCEVWVRPMGIGVTKEKPGYTCWRYGPAATPAPVTPAPPTEPPPPATKE
;
A
#
# COMPACT_ATOMS: atom_id res chain seq x y z
N GLY A 1 -6.28 -2.62 -2.68
CA GLY A 1 -7.50 -1.83 -2.49
C GLY A 1 -8.29 -2.34 -1.31
N VAL A 2 -9.29 -1.55 -0.92
CA VAL A 2 -10.27 -1.84 0.13
C VAL A 2 -11.21 -2.96 -0.32
N ASN A 3 -11.69 -3.79 0.62
CA ASN A 3 -12.50 -5.00 0.39
C ASN A 3 -11.82 -6.01 -0.55
N ARG A 4 -10.49 -6.12 -0.47
CA ARG A 4 -9.70 -7.07 -1.26
C ARG A 4 -8.64 -7.74 -0.41
N VAL A 5 -8.43 -9.02 -0.68
CA VAL A 5 -7.31 -9.82 -0.20
C VAL A 5 -6.21 -9.88 -1.25
N CYS A 6 -4.98 -9.95 -0.79
CA CYS A 6 -3.79 -10.13 -1.59
C CYS A 6 -3.66 -11.59 -2.02
N ARG A 7 -3.12 -11.82 -3.22
CA ARG A 7 -2.88 -13.15 -3.78
C ARG A 7 -1.56 -13.16 -4.55
N GLY A 8 -0.99 -14.35 -4.70
CA GLY A 8 0.22 -14.58 -5.47
C GLY A 8 -0.03 -14.45 -6.98
N LYS A 9 0.34 -15.45 -7.77
CA LYS A 9 0.22 -15.46 -9.23
C LYS A 9 -1.23 -15.55 -9.72
N ALA A 10 -2.10 -16.23 -8.98
CA ALA A 10 -3.50 -16.50 -9.35
C ALA A 10 -4.46 -16.25 -8.17
N THR A 11 -5.77 -16.19 -8.44
CA THR A 11 -6.82 -15.86 -7.45
C THR A 11 -6.85 -16.78 -6.24
N ASP A 12 -6.41 -18.02 -6.44
CA ASP A 12 -6.41 -19.09 -5.44
C ASP A 12 -4.98 -19.41 -4.96
N ASP A 13 -3.98 -18.64 -5.40
CA ASP A 13 -2.59 -18.74 -4.93
C ASP A 13 -2.43 -17.98 -3.60
N ASN A 14 -2.68 -18.70 -2.50
CA ASN A 14 -2.71 -18.20 -1.12
C ASN A 14 -1.87 -19.08 -0.16
N ALA A 15 -0.65 -19.45 -0.57
CA ALA A 15 0.24 -20.22 0.28
C ALA A 15 0.70 -19.43 1.52
N LYS A 16 0.67 -20.06 2.70
CA LYS A 16 1.00 -19.43 4.00
C LYS A 16 2.43 -18.90 4.07
N GLU A 17 3.32 -19.42 3.25
CA GLU A 17 4.73 -19.01 3.16
C GLU A 17 4.93 -17.62 2.55
N TYR A 18 3.91 -17.07 1.89
CA TYR A 18 3.98 -15.77 1.23
C TYR A 18 3.88 -14.59 2.18
N TRP A 19 3.48 -14.80 3.43
CA TRP A 19 3.30 -13.71 4.39
C TRP A 19 3.70 -14.08 5.81
N ARG A 20 4.02 -13.05 6.60
CA ARG A 20 4.20 -13.13 8.04
C ARG A 20 2.92 -12.64 8.71
N LEU A 21 2.38 -13.46 9.60
CA LEU A 21 1.10 -13.20 10.24
C LEU A 21 1.30 -12.50 11.59
N HIS A 22 0.58 -11.41 11.79
CA HIS A 22 0.50 -10.66 13.04
C HIS A 22 -0.97 -10.52 13.47
N TYR A 23 -1.21 -10.58 14.78
CA TYR A 23 -2.52 -10.41 15.40
C TYR A 23 -2.53 -9.18 16.29
N GLY A 24 -3.73 -8.69 16.62
CA GLY A 24 -3.89 -7.53 17.50
C GLY A 24 -3.28 -6.26 16.91
N VAL A 25 -3.31 -6.12 15.58
CA VAL A 25 -2.87 -4.90 14.91
C VAL A 25 -4.08 -3.97 14.81
N ASP A 26 -3.99 -2.78 15.41
CA ASP A 26 -5.15 -1.89 15.60
C ASP A 26 -5.62 -1.21 14.32
N SER A 27 -4.76 -1.12 13.31
CA SER A 27 -5.04 -0.39 12.07
C SER A 27 -4.27 -0.93 10.86
N VAL A 28 -4.74 -0.56 9.67
CA VAL A 28 -4.01 -0.86 8.43
C VAL A 28 -2.70 -0.08 8.37
N GLU A 29 -2.62 1.11 9.00
CA GLU A 29 -1.41 1.91 9.18
C GLU A 29 -0.37 1.16 10.00
N ALA A 30 -0.74 0.63 11.16
CA ALA A 30 0.15 -0.18 11.99
C ALA A 30 0.61 -1.46 11.25
N CYS A 31 -0.23 -2.03 10.39
CA CYS A 31 0.16 -3.14 9.53
C CYS A 31 1.19 -2.71 8.46
N LYS A 32 1.02 -1.53 7.84
CA LYS A 32 2.00 -0.96 6.89
C LYS A 32 3.34 -0.68 7.56
N GLU A 33 3.36 -0.18 8.79
CA GLU A 33 4.62 0.04 9.53
C GLU A 33 5.39 -1.27 9.75
N LYS A 34 4.70 -2.36 10.08
CA LYS A 34 5.33 -3.69 10.17
C LYS A 34 5.95 -4.13 8.84
N CYS A 35 5.30 -3.82 7.72
CA CYS A 35 5.86 -4.08 6.40
C CYS A 35 7.13 -3.26 6.13
N VAL A 36 7.15 -1.98 6.48
CA VAL A 36 8.36 -1.12 6.34
C VAL A 36 9.53 -1.70 7.14
N GLY A 37 9.27 -2.23 8.34
CA GLY A 37 10.29 -2.90 9.16
C GLY A 37 10.65 -4.33 8.73
N THR A 38 9.93 -4.92 7.76
CA THR A 38 10.15 -6.30 7.33
C THR A 38 10.98 -6.35 6.06
N ILE A 39 12.16 -6.97 6.14
CA ILE A 39 13.03 -7.19 4.98
C ILE A 39 12.27 -8.00 3.93
N GLY A 40 12.27 -7.50 2.69
CA GLY A 40 11.62 -8.16 1.57
C GLY A 40 10.10 -7.97 1.52
N CYS A 41 9.52 -7.07 2.32
CA CYS A 41 8.10 -6.77 2.22
C CYS A 41 7.71 -6.33 0.81
N LYS A 42 6.60 -6.88 0.32
CA LYS A 42 5.96 -6.57 -0.96
C LYS A 42 4.57 -5.99 -0.80
N GLY A 43 4.05 -5.93 0.43
CA GLY A 43 2.74 -5.38 0.73
C GLY A 43 2.14 -5.93 2.01
N VAL A 44 0.88 -5.58 2.26
CA VAL A 44 0.13 -6.02 3.44
C VAL A 44 -1.30 -6.39 3.07
N GLU A 45 -1.83 -7.42 3.73
CA GLU A 45 -3.26 -7.70 3.80
C GLU A 45 -3.72 -7.51 5.25
N TYR A 46 -4.71 -6.65 5.46
CA TYR A 46 -5.24 -6.33 6.78
C TYR A 46 -6.72 -6.65 6.86
N ARG A 47 -7.13 -7.39 7.89
CA ARG A 47 -8.53 -7.60 8.25
C ARG A 47 -8.89 -6.64 9.38
N THR A 48 -9.88 -5.78 9.13
CA THR A 48 -10.36 -4.80 10.12
C THR A 48 -10.89 -5.47 11.38
N GLU A 49 -11.60 -6.58 11.22
CA GLU A 49 -12.15 -7.35 12.33
C GLU A 49 -11.08 -8.27 12.95
N GLY A 50 -10.78 -8.05 14.23
CA GLY A 50 -9.78 -8.83 14.98
C GLY A 50 -8.32 -8.50 14.68
N GLY A 51 -8.06 -7.46 13.88
CA GLY A 51 -6.71 -6.90 13.71
C GLY A 51 -5.70 -7.88 13.10
N ARG A 52 -6.14 -8.74 12.17
CA ARG A 52 -5.26 -9.70 11.49
C ARG A 52 -4.47 -8.97 10.41
N CYS A 53 -3.15 -8.98 10.51
CA CYS A 53 -2.23 -8.36 9.57
C CYS A 53 -1.31 -9.39 8.96
N GLU A 54 -1.31 -9.48 7.63
CA GLU A 54 -0.46 -10.36 6.84
C GLU A 54 0.55 -9.51 6.08
N VAL A 55 1.81 -9.56 6.49
CA VAL A 55 2.91 -8.86 5.83
C VAL A 55 3.44 -9.75 4.71
N TRP A 56 3.18 -9.37 3.45
CA TRP A 56 3.54 -10.15 2.27
C TRP A 56 5.04 -10.04 2.00
N VAL A 57 5.72 -11.18 1.94
CA VAL A 57 7.18 -11.31 1.71
C VAL A 57 7.51 -12.23 0.53
N ARG A 58 6.49 -12.68 -0.23
CA ARG A 58 6.68 -13.48 -1.45
C ARG A 58 7.66 -12.78 -2.40
N PRO A 59 8.72 -13.43 -2.91
CA PRO A 59 9.72 -12.78 -3.77
C PRO A 59 9.14 -12.11 -5.03
N MET A 60 8.22 -12.78 -5.73
CA MET A 60 7.48 -12.21 -6.87
C MET A 60 6.35 -11.23 -6.47
N GLY A 61 6.18 -10.97 -5.18
CA GLY A 61 5.16 -10.07 -4.63
C GLY A 61 3.72 -10.54 -4.83
N ILE A 62 2.83 -9.57 -4.68
CA ILE A 62 1.38 -9.72 -4.84
C ILE A 62 1.09 -9.60 -6.34
N GLY A 63 0.64 -10.67 -6.99
CA GLY A 63 0.34 -10.67 -8.43
C GLY A 63 -1.11 -10.30 -8.72
N VAL A 64 -2.05 -10.82 -7.92
CA VAL A 64 -3.48 -10.53 -8.07
C VAL A 64 -4.14 -10.21 -6.73
N THR A 65 -5.41 -9.81 -6.78
CA THR A 65 -6.24 -9.53 -5.60
C THR A 65 -7.62 -10.12 -5.80
N LYS A 66 -8.22 -10.67 -4.74
CA LYS A 66 -9.58 -11.22 -4.76
C LYS A 66 -10.48 -10.37 -3.87
N GLU A 67 -11.75 -10.21 -4.24
CA GLU A 67 -12.70 -9.44 -3.44
C GLU A 67 -13.04 -10.20 -2.15
N LYS A 68 -13.02 -9.48 -1.03
CA LYS A 68 -13.43 -9.99 0.28
C LYS A 68 -13.74 -8.81 1.21
N PRO A 69 -15.01 -8.66 1.64
CA PRO A 69 -15.39 -7.60 2.56
C PRO A 69 -14.60 -7.65 3.87
N GLY A 70 -14.23 -6.48 4.39
CA GLY A 70 -13.49 -6.35 5.66
C GLY A 70 -11.98 -6.62 5.58
N TYR A 71 -11.45 -6.82 4.38
CA TYR A 71 -10.02 -6.98 4.11
C TYR A 71 -9.50 -5.85 3.23
N THR A 72 -8.25 -5.47 3.42
CA THR A 72 -7.58 -4.46 2.60
C THR A 72 -6.21 -4.95 2.19
N CYS A 73 -5.95 -4.97 0.88
CA CYS A 73 -4.67 -5.35 0.32
C CYS A 73 -3.91 -4.12 -0.17
N TRP A 74 -2.68 -3.91 0.29
CA TRP A 74 -1.79 -2.84 -0.17
C TRP A 74 -0.50 -3.43 -0.72
N ARG A 75 0.01 -2.89 -1.83
CA ARG A 75 1.34 -3.23 -2.34
C ARG A 75 2.36 -2.26 -1.80
N TYR A 76 3.50 -2.78 -1.38
CA TYR A 76 4.68 -2.00 -1.04
C TYR A 76 5.42 -1.71 -2.34
N GLY A 77 5.34 -0.47 -2.80
CA GLY A 77 6.10 0.01 -3.94
C GLY A 77 7.44 0.60 -3.49
N PRO A 78 8.31 1.00 -4.43
CA PRO A 78 9.33 1.98 -4.09
C PRO A 78 8.62 3.12 -3.36
N ALA A 79 9.22 3.64 -2.28
CA ALA A 79 8.82 4.95 -1.77
C ALA A 79 8.67 5.81 -3.01
N ALA A 80 7.52 6.46 -3.19
CA ALA A 80 7.44 7.48 -4.23
C ALA A 80 8.62 8.40 -3.90
N THR A 81 9.71 8.28 -4.65
CA THR A 81 10.69 9.33 -4.74
C THR A 81 9.78 10.52 -5.00
N PRO A 82 9.76 11.57 -4.14
CA PRO A 82 9.13 12.78 -4.60
C PRO A 82 9.76 12.97 -5.98
N ALA A 83 8.93 12.98 -7.03
CA ALA A 83 9.44 13.24 -8.37
C ALA A 83 10.38 14.44 -8.20
N PRO A 84 11.57 14.48 -8.82
CA PRO A 84 12.34 15.72 -8.80
C PRO A 84 11.34 16.79 -9.19
N VAL A 85 10.98 17.62 -8.21
CA VAL A 85 10.09 18.74 -8.43
C VAL A 85 10.96 19.59 -9.31
N THR A 86 10.82 19.44 -10.63
CA THR A 86 11.14 20.51 -11.55
C THR A 86 10.43 21.69 -10.90
N PRO A 87 11.15 22.69 -10.37
CA PRO A 87 10.48 23.83 -9.77
C PRO A 87 9.54 24.32 -10.87
N ALA A 88 8.25 24.37 -10.56
CA ALA A 88 7.32 25.08 -11.41
C ALA A 88 7.96 26.45 -11.71
N PRO A 89 7.97 26.92 -12.96
CA PRO A 89 8.45 28.26 -13.24
C PRO A 89 7.73 29.23 -12.29
N PRO A 90 8.44 30.22 -11.71
CA PRO A 90 7.79 31.17 -10.82
C PRO A 90 6.61 31.78 -11.57
N THR A 91 5.41 31.60 -11.01
CA THR A 91 4.19 32.22 -11.50
C THR A 91 4.43 33.72 -11.52
N GLU A 92 4.57 34.27 -12.73
CA GLU A 92 4.63 35.71 -12.96
C GLU A 92 3.39 36.36 -12.32
N PRO A 93 3.53 37.48 -11.59
CA PRO A 93 2.38 38.16 -10.99
C PRO A 93 1.43 38.63 -12.10
N PRO A 94 0.11 38.63 -11.86
CA PRO A 94 -0.85 39.13 -12.84
C PRO A 94 -0.56 40.61 -13.17
N PRO A 95 -0.75 41.04 -14.43
CA PRO A 95 -0.57 42.44 -14.78
C PRO A 95 -1.55 43.32 -13.98
N PRO A 96 -1.16 44.55 -13.63
CA PRO A 96 -2.04 45.45 -12.90
C PRO A 96 -3.30 45.73 -13.72
N ALA A 97 -4.45 45.66 -13.05
CA ALA A 97 -5.73 46.00 -13.65
C ALA A 97 -5.71 47.48 -14.09
N THR A 98 -5.82 47.72 -15.39
CA THR A 98 -6.08 49.05 -15.94
C THR A 98 -7.49 49.47 -15.53
N LYS A 99 -7.56 50.57 -14.79
CA LYS A 99 -8.81 51.25 -14.44
C LYS A 99 -9.09 52.27 -15.54
N GLU A 100 -10.19 52.09 -16.27
CA GLU A 100 -10.86 53.15 -17.03
C GLU A 100 -12.35 53.16 -16.66
#